data_AF-A0A409VB39-F1
#
_entry.id   AF-A0A409VB39-F1
#
_cell.length_a   1.000
_cell.length_b   1.000
_cell.length_c   1.000
_cell.angle_alpha   90.00
_cell.angle_beta   90.00
_cell.angle_gamma   90.00
#
_symmetry.space_group_name_H-M   'P 1'
#
loop_
_entity.id
_entity.type
_entity.pdbx_description
1 polymer ?
#
loop_
_entity_poly.entity_id
_entity_poly.type
_entity_poly.pdbx_seq_one_letter_code
_entity_poly.pdbx_strand_id
1 'polypeptide(L)'
;MLNLIELPQFSWLRPVSTFDQHEGTNSTPPVEEKPLSAIWDSPDLATPIRNIVTDMLATCQVPYSILPYNQELHDLCIEECLRKGYPLDRNGLEYSIEKYIASGIYMSPAYKHLPNIATKAWIAIFTAFASCIDDVMTMENVSHLEVFGQRLISGQQQANPLLDGFARLLKEIPDHWRGLQGDIILGSSISFVAGCIIEIQTEGEQPSVHARRYPTFYRVLSGVSEAYSMFIWPPEVPFQNFIQSVPEISMYINCMNDVLSFYKEEMKGETVNYITLQAESRGKPKLLILQQLAQDVATCHNRAVCMLEEKDSKTNYPASIPTARASYHDSFTSDHWRGLQGDIILSSSINYMSACMIEIQTEGEQPSVHARRYPTFYRVLSGICESYSMFIWPPEVPFQNFIQSVPEISMFINCMNDVLSFYKEEIRGETVNYVTLQAESRGEPKLSILQQLAQDVATCHNRAVCMLEEKDSKTSYPSSIPTARGSYQGFAVGYVSFHASYVKRYRLNELGSGW
;
A
#
# COMPACT_ATOMS: atom_id res chain seq x y z
N MET A 1 30.31 -48.40 -7.91
CA MET A 1 28.87 -48.65 -7.65
C MET A 1 28.43 -47.75 -6.51
N LEU A 2 28.06 -46.51 -6.83
CA LEU A 2 27.36 -45.59 -5.95
C LEU A 2 26.15 -45.13 -6.77
N ASN A 3 24.96 -45.55 -6.33
CA ASN A 3 23.71 -45.29 -7.04
C ASN A 3 23.35 -43.81 -6.92
N LEU A 4 23.22 -43.17 -8.07
CA LEU A 4 22.52 -41.90 -8.27
C LEU A 4 21.08 -42.07 -7.79
N ILE A 5 20.71 -41.36 -6.72
CA ILE A 5 19.33 -41.18 -6.32
C ILE A 5 18.80 -40.02 -7.17
N GLU A 6 17.93 -40.34 -8.13
CA GLU A 6 17.16 -39.36 -8.90
C GLU A 6 16.30 -38.52 -7.94
N LEU A 7 16.50 -37.20 -7.97
CA LEU A 7 15.65 -36.23 -7.29
C LEU A 7 14.28 -36.17 -8.00
N PRO A 8 13.14 -36.18 -7.28
CA PRO A 8 11.82 -36.05 -7.89
C PRO A 8 11.68 -34.70 -8.60
N GLN A 9 11.25 -34.74 -9.86
CA GLN A 9 10.94 -33.57 -10.67
C GLN A 9 9.79 -32.75 -10.04
N PHE A 10 10.02 -31.46 -9.88
CA PHE A 10 9.11 -30.48 -9.29
C PHE A 10 7.84 -30.30 -10.15
N SER A 11 6.65 -30.53 -9.57
CA SER A 11 5.36 -30.48 -10.27
C SER A 11 4.55 -29.19 -10.08
N TRP A 12 5.12 -28.12 -9.52
CA TRP A 12 4.44 -26.82 -9.34
C TRP A 12 4.67 -25.82 -10.49
N LEU A 13 4.98 -26.31 -11.70
CA LEU A 13 4.97 -25.52 -12.94
C LEU A 13 4.05 -26.15 -13.98
N ARG A 14 2.75 -26.26 -13.70
CA ARG A 14 1.76 -26.47 -14.76
C ARG A 14 0.65 -25.43 -14.64
N PRO A 15 0.33 -24.69 -15.72
CA PRO A 15 -0.98 -24.11 -15.88
C PRO A 15 -2.00 -25.25 -15.84
N VAL A 16 -3.16 -25.00 -15.24
CA VAL A 16 -4.35 -25.80 -15.52
C VAL A 16 -4.62 -25.67 -17.01
N SER A 17 -4.31 -26.72 -17.76
CA SER A 17 -4.55 -26.82 -19.19
C SER A 17 -6.05 -26.70 -19.46
N THR A 18 -6.49 -25.59 -20.01
CA THR A 18 -7.66 -25.55 -20.88
C THR A 18 -7.34 -26.35 -22.13
N PHE A 19 -8.17 -27.32 -22.51
CA PHE A 19 -8.62 -27.54 -23.90
C PHE A 19 -9.65 -28.68 -23.93
N ASP A 20 -10.89 -28.35 -24.31
CA ASP A 20 -11.48 -28.90 -25.54
C ASP A 20 -12.70 -28.06 -26.01
N GLN A 21 -12.49 -27.43 -27.16
CA GLN A 21 -13.40 -27.22 -28.31
C GLN A 21 -14.69 -26.39 -28.18
N HIS A 22 -14.68 -25.20 -28.80
CA HIS A 22 -15.48 -24.96 -30.01
C HIS A 22 -14.88 -23.87 -30.91
N GLU A 23 -14.83 -24.16 -32.21
CA GLU A 23 -14.26 -23.36 -33.29
C GLU A 23 -14.98 -22.02 -33.51
N GLY A 24 -14.21 -20.95 -33.73
CA GLY A 24 -14.70 -19.65 -34.17
C GLY A 24 -13.53 -18.74 -34.54
N THR A 25 -13.27 -18.62 -35.83
CA THR A 25 -12.13 -17.94 -36.45
C THR A 25 -12.06 -16.43 -36.14
N ASN A 26 -10.94 -15.96 -35.59
CA ASN A 26 -10.28 -14.72 -36.02
C ASN A 26 -8.84 -14.64 -35.46
N SER A 27 -7.92 -14.25 -36.34
CA SER A 27 -6.49 -14.44 -36.25
C SER A 27 -5.75 -13.31 -35.53
N THR A 28 -5.18 -13.62 -34.37
CA THR A 28 -3.92 -13.05 -33.86
C THR A 28 -2.92 -14.20 -33.72
N PRO A 29 -1.62 -14.03 -34.06
CA PRO A 29 -0.66 -15.12 -33.92
C PRO A 29 -0.48 -15.45 -32.42
N PRO A 30 -0.54 -16.73 -32.03
CA PRO A 30 -0.27 -17.10 -30.65
C PRO A 30 1.19 -16.79 -30.34
N VAL A 31 1.42 -16.06 -29.25
CA VAL A 31 2.75 -15.98 -28.63
C VAL A 31 3.10 -17.42 -28.25
N GLU A 32 4.16 -17.96 -28.85
CA GLU A 32 4.67 -19.29 -28.52
C GLU A 32 5.03 -19.33 -27.03
N GLU A 33 4.16 -19.93 -26.22
CA GLU A 33 4.51 -20.35 -24.87
C GLU A 33 5.59 -21.43 -25.00
N LYS A 34 6.84 -21.06 -24.69
CA LYS A 34 7.92 -22.04 -24.57
C LYS A 34 7.50 -23.09 -23.52
N PRO A 35 7.66 -24.39 -23.80
CA PRO A 35 7.35 -25.43 -22.83
C PRO A 35 8.10 -25.17 -21.53
N LEU A 36 7.42 -25.21 -20.38
CA LEU A 36 8.03 -25.01 -19.06
C LEU A 36 9.20 -25.96 -18.78
N SER A 37 9.29 -27.09 -19.48
CA SER A 37 10.44 -28.00 -19.43
C SER A 37 11.72 -27.42 -20.05
N ALA A 38 11.63 -26.42 -20.92
CA ALA A 38 12.76 -25.73 -21.55
C ALA A 38 13.16 -24.43 -20.81
N ILE A 39 12.42 -24.04 -19.76
CA ILE A 39 12.66 -22.83 -18.95
C ILE A 39 13.64 -23.10 -17.79
N TRP A 40 13.76 -24.36 -17.37
CA TRP A 40 14.75 -24.79 -16.38
C TRP A 40 16.20 -24.69 -16.87
N ASP A 41 16.40 -24.44 -18.17
CA ASP A 41 17.71 -24.29 -18.82
C ASP A 41 18.18 -22.83 -18.93
N SER A 42 17.64 -21.90 -18.12
CA SER A 42 18.38 -20.67 -17.76
C SER A 42 19.03 -20.85 -16.38
N PRO A 43 20.19 -21.52 -16.30
CA PRO A 43 20.81 -21.92 -15.03
C PRO A 43 21.28 -20.76 -14.13
N ASP A 44 21.25 -19.50 -14.60
CA ASP A 44 21.92 -18.38 -13.91
C ASP A 44 21.05 -17.64 -12.86
N LEU A 45 19.71 -17.64 -12.95
CA LEU A 45 18.85 -16.88 -12.02
C LEU A 45 18.13 -17.72 -10.97
N ALA A 46 17.74 -18.96 -11.30
CA ALA A 46 16.91 -19.79 -10.43
C ALA A 46 17.61 -20.15 -9.11
N THR A 47 18.90 -20.47 -9.16
CA THR A 47 19.68 -20.88 -7.98
C THR A 47 19.87 -19.72 -6.99
N PRO A 48 20.35 -18.52 -7.42
CA PRO A 48 20.42 -17.37 -6.51
C PRO A 48 19.08 -17.00 -5.87
N ILE A 49 17.99 -16.98 -6.65
CA ILE A 49 16.66 -16.65 -6.13
C ILE A 49 16.20 -17.68 -5.09
N ARG A 50 16.36 -18.97 -5.37
CA ARG A 50 16.01 -20.05 -4.44
C ARG A 50 16.76 -19.91 -3.12
N ASN A 51 18.06 -19.63 -3.16
CA ASN A 51 18.87 -19.46 -1.94
C ASN A 51 18.36 -18.28 -1.11
N ILE A 52 18.13 -17.13 -1.75
CA ILE A 52 17.60 -15.93 -1.09
C ILE A 52 16.24 -16.22 -0.42
N VAL A 53 15.32 -16.88 -1.13
CA VAL A 53 13.99 -17.22 -0.58
C VAL A 53 14.11 -18.22 0.58
N THR A 54 14.97 -19.22 0.45
CA THR A 54 15.16 -20.25 1.49
C THR A 54 15.75 -19.64 2.77
N ASP A 55 16.78 -18.81 2.63
CA ASP A 55 17.44 -18.12 3.75
C ASP A 55 16.45 -17.17 4.46
N MET A 56 15.64 -16.45 3.69
CA MET A 56 14.58 -15.58 4.23
C MET A 56 13.56 -16.38 5.05
N LEU A 57 13.00 -17.46 4.48
CA LEU A 57 11.99 -18.29 5.16
C LEU A 57 12.56 -18.94 6.44
N ALA A 58 13.81 -19.40 6.39
CA ALA A 58 14.51 -19.94 7.56
C ALA A 58 14.68 -18.88 8.65
N THR A 59 15.05 -17.65 8.28
CA THR A 59 15.21 -16.54 9.23
C THR A 59 13.88 -16.12 9.86
N CYS A 60 12.77 -16.15 9.10
CA CYS A 60 11.42 -15.92 9.61
C CYS A 60 10.88 -17.12 10.42
N GLN A 61 11.56 -18.27 10.43
CA GLN A 61 11.03 -19.52 10.99
C GLN A 61 9.66 -19.93 10.40
N VAL A 62 9.43 -19.58 9.13
CA VAL A 62 8.19 -19.92 8.40
C VAL A 62 8.49 -21.16 7.56
N PRO A 63 7.99 -22.35 7.94
CA PRO A 63 8.26 -23.56 7.18
C PRO A 63 7.54 -23.51 5.82
N TYR A 64 8.24 -23.93 4.77
CA TYR A 64 7.59 -24.20 3.50
C TYR A 64 6.64 -25.38 3.66
N SER A 65 5.35 -25.15 3.41
CA SER A 65 4.33 -26.19 3.45
C SER A 65 3.35 -26.01 2.30
N ILE A 66 2.98 -27.12 1.67
CA ILE A 66 1.92 -27.16 0.66
C ILE A 66 0.63 -27.45 1.41
N LEU A 67 -0.27 -26.48 1.40
CA LEU A 67 -1.58 -26.61 2.05
C LEU A 67 -2.62 -27.07 1.02
N PRO A 68 -3.55 -27.97 1.41
CA PRO A 68 -4.59 -28.42 0.49
C PRO A 68 -5.53 -27.27 0.14
N TYR A 69 -6.06 -27.30 -1.08
CA TYR A 69 -7.11 -26.38 -1.50
C TYR A 69 -8.38 -26.59 -0.67
N ASN A 70 -8.94 -25.52 -0.13
CA ASN A 70 -10.14 -25.60 0.70
C ASN A 70 -11.41 -25.52 -0.17
N GLN A 71 -11.87 -26.69 -0.64
CA GLN A 71 -13.06 -26.78 -1.49
C GLN A 71 -14.33 -26.32 -0.77
N GLU A 72 -14.48 -26.58 0.53
CA GLU A 72 -15.67 -26.17 1.30
C GLU A 72 -15.78 -24.64 1.37
N LEU A 73 -14.67 -23.95 1.63
CA LEU A 73 -14.64 -22.48 1.61
C LEU A 73 -14.86 -21.93 0.20
N HIS A 74 -14.32 -22.58 -0.83
CA HIS A 74 -14.56 -22.22 -2.21
C HIS A 74 -16.06 -22.23 -2.54
N ASP A 75 -16.73 -23.33 -2.23
CA ASP A 75 -18.15 -23.51 -2.52
C ASP A 75 -19.00 -22.49 -1.74
N LEU A 76 -18.64 -22.20 -0.49
CA LEU A 76 -19.25 -21.12 0.29
C LEU A 76 -19.06 -19.74 -0.35
N CYS A 77 -17.87 -19.43 -0.86
CA CYS A 77 -17.62 -18.17 -1.57
C CYS A 77 -18.48 -18.06 -2.82
N ILE A 78 -18.62 -19.14 -3.60
CA ILE A 78 -19.49 -19.17 -4.77
C ILE A 78 -20.95 -18.95 -4.36
N GLU A 79 -21.44 -19.64 -3.32
CA GLU A 79 -22.79 -19.47 -2.80
C GLU A 79 -23.06 -18.01 -2.37
N GLU A 80 -22.14 -17.41 -1.62
CA GLU A 80 -22.25 -16.02 -1.18
C GLU A 80 -22.24 -15.04 -2.35
N CYS A 81 -21.36 -15.25 -3.34
CA CYS A 81 -21.35 -14.45 -4.57
C CYS A 81 -22.67 -14.55 -5.32
N LEU A 82 -23.25 -15.75 -5.44
CA LEU A 82 -24.57 -15.95 -6.05
C LEU A 82 -25.69 -15.27 -5.27
N ARG A 83 -25.69 -15.43 -3.94
CA ARG A 83 -26.69 -14.85 -3.03
C ARG A 83 -26.67 -13.32 -3.08
N LYS A 84 -25.49 -12.72 -3.17
CA LYS A 84 -25.28 -11.26 -3.22
C LYS A 84 -25.35 -10.69 -4.63
N GLY A 85 -25.46 -11.52 -5.67
CA GLY A 85 -25.42 -11.07 -7.06
C GLY A 85 -24.09 -10.39 -7.42
N TYR A 86 -22.98 -10.93 -6.95
CA TYR A 86 -21.64 -10.57 -7.45
C TYR A 86 -21.41 -11.19 -8.82
N PRO A 87 -20.59 -10.56 -9.68
CA PRO A 87 -20.41 -11.01 -11.05
C PRO A 87 -19.63 -12.34 -11.08
N LEU A 88 -20.35 -13.44 -11.29
CA LEU A 88 -19.81 -14.77 -11.58
C LEU A 88 -20.03 -15.12 -13.05
N ASP A 89 -19.20 -15.99 -13.61
CA ASP A 89 -19.24 -16.27 -15.04
C ASP A 89 -20.44 -17.17 -15.31
N ARG A 90 -21.48 -16.57 -15.90
CA ARG A 90 -22.65 -17.33 -16.35
C ARG A 90 -22.76 -17.39 -17.87
N ASN A 91 -21.95 -16.64 -18.64
CA ASN A 91 -22.04 -16.50 -20.11
C ASN A 91 -20.85 -15.70 -20.76
N GLY A 92 -19.63 -15.75 -20.23
CA GLY A 92 -18.48 -15.00 -20.75
C GLY A 92 -18.47 -13.51 -20.37
N LEU A 93 -18.88 -13.18 -19.14
CA LEU A 93 -18.84 -11.80 -18.65
C LEU A 93 -17.39 -11.33 -18.50
N GLU A 94 -17.06 -10.19 -19.14
CA GLU A 94 -15.77 -9.50 -19.06
C GLU A 94 -15.31 -9.21 -17.62
N TYR A 95 -16.26 -9.10 -16.68
CA TYR A 95 -16.06 -8.65 -15.30
C TYR A 95 -16.32 -9.74 -14.24
N SER A 96 -16.17 -11.03 -14.59
CA SER A 96 -16.37 -12.13 -13.64
C SER A 96 -15.21 -12.27 -12.64
N ILE A 97 -15.54 -12.41 -11.35
CA ILE A 97 -14.56 -12.73 -10.31
C ILE A 97 -14.35 -14.23 -10.11
N GLU A 98 -15.10 -15.09 -10.80
CA GLU A 98 -15.15 -16.53 -10.53
C GLU A 98 -13.79 -17.21 -10.58
N LYS A 99 -13.00 -16.94 -11.64
CA LYS A 99 -11.64 -17.48 -11.78
C LYS A 99 -10.68 -16.96 -10.70
N TYR A 100 -10.99 -15.82 -10.09
CA TYR A 100 -10.19 -15.19 -9.05
C TYR A 100 -10.54 -15.67 -7.64
N ILE A 101 -11.66 -16.37 -7.45
CA ILE A 101 -12.01 -16.97 -6.15
C ILE A 101 -10.89 -17.90 -5.68
N ALA A 102 -10.26 -18.64 -6.60
CA ALA A 102 -9.11 -19.49 -6.29
C ALA A 102 -7.97 -18.73 -5.58
N SER A 103 -7.65 -17.51 -6.00
CA SER A 103 -6.63 -16.67 -5.35
C SER A 103 -6.98 -16.40 -3.88
N GLY A 104 -8.24 -16.07 -3.59
CA GLY A 104 -8.73 -15.90 -2.23
C GLY A 104 -8.67 -17.18 -1.40
N ILE A 105 -8.95 -18.34 -2.00
CA ILE A 105 -8.86 -19.64 -1.32
C ILE A 105 -7.42 -20.02 -1.00
N TYR A 106 -6.47 -19.76 -1.90
CA TYR A 106 -5.05 -19.94 -1.63
C TYR A 106 -4.54 -19.02 -0.52
N MET A 107 -5.14 -17.84 -0.35
CA MET A 107 -4.82 -16.93 0.75
C MET A 107 -5.51 -17.30 2.08
N SER A 108 -6.65 -17.99 2.04
CA SER A 108 -7.41 -18.33 3.24
C SER A 108 -6.64 -19.00 4.39
N PRO A 109 -5.58 -19.83 4.17
CA PRO A 109 -4.85 -20.44 5.27
C PRO A 109 -4.08 -19.45 6.15
N ALA A 110 -3.73 -18.26 5.66
CA ALA A 110 -3.11 -17.21 6.50
C ALA A 110 -4.07 -16.66 7.56
N TYR A 111 -5.37 -16.86 7.36
CA TYR A 111 -6.44 -16.41 8.25
C TYR A 111 -7.15 -17.58 8.95
N LYS A 112 -6.53 -18.77 8.98
CA LYS A 112 -7.14 -19.99 9.55
C LYS A 112 -7.54 -19.84 11.02
N HIS A 113 -6.83 -19.00 11.78
CA HIS A 113 -7.05 -18.73 13.20
C HIS A 113 -8.28 -17.86 13.47
N LEU A 114 -8.81 -17.15 12.47
CA LEU A 114 -10.04 -16.38 12.65
C LEU A 114 -11.20 -17.32 13.01
N PRO A 115 -12.04 -16.97 14.00
CA PRO A 115 -13.09 -17.88 14.46
C PRO A 115 -14.30 -17.93 13.51
N ASN A 116 -14.58 -16.82 12.81
CA ASN A 116 -15.77 -16.67 11.98
C ASN A 116 -15.51 -17.09 10.53
N ILE A 117 -16.21 -18.13 10.06
CA ILE A 117 -16.12 -18.61 8.67
C ILE A 117 -16.62 -17.57 7.67
N ALA A 118 -17.63 -16.76 8.01
CA ALA A 118 -18.12 -15.69 7.16
C ALA A 118 -17.06 -14.61 6.93
N THR A 119 -16.24 -14.30 7.93
CA THR A 119 -15.10 -13.39 7.77
C THR A 119 -14.03 -13.98 6.84
N LYS A 120 -13.74 -15.29 6.94
CA LYS A 120 -12.80 -15.95 6.01
C LYS A 120 -13.30 -15.93 4.57
N ALA A 121 -14.60 -16.20 4.37
CA ALA A 121 -15.23 -16.11 3.06
C ALA A 121 -15.19 -14.67 2.52
N TRP A 122 -15.47 -13.68 3.36
CA TRP A 122 -15.37 -12.27 3.00
C TRP A 122 -13.95 -11.90 2.56
N ILE A 123 -12.90 -12.32 3.29
CA ILE A 123 -11.50 -12.08 2.90
C ILE A 123 -11.19 -12.74 1.55
N ALA A 124 -11.62 -14.00 1.34
CA ALA A 124 -11.38 -14.69 0.08
C ALA A 124 -12.08 -13.98 -1.10
N ILE A 125 -13.31 -13.53 -0.92
CA ILE A 125 -14.05 -12.76 -1.94
C ILE A 125 -13.40 -11.39 -2.16
N PHE A 126 -12.95 -10.72 -1.11
CA PHE A 126 -12.20 -9.45 -1.20
C PHE A 126 -10.94 -9.61 -2.04
N THR A 127 -10.14 -10.64 -1.75
CA THR A 127 -8.94 -10.97 -2.54
C THR A 127 -9.31 -11.27 -3.99
N ALA A 128 -10.42 -11.97 -4.26
CA ALA A 128 -10.87 -12.23 -5.62
C ALA A 128 -11.26 -10.97 -6.39
N PHE A 129 -11.96 -10.03 -5.75
CA PHE A 129 -12.26 -8.72 -6.35
C PHE A 129 -10.99 -7.93 -6.62
N ALA A 130 -10.08 -7.84 -5.64
CA ALA A 130 -8.82 -7.12 -5.80
C ALA A 130 -8.00 -7.68 -6.96
N SER A 131 -7.80 -9.01 -7.01
CA SER A 131 -7.10 -9.66 -8.13
C SER A 131 -7.81 -9.48 -9.48
N CYS A 132 -9.15 -9.48 -9.50
CA CYS A 132 -9.89 -9.24 -10.74
C CYS A 132 -9.71 -7.81 -11.23
N ILE A 133 -9.82 -6.81 -10.34
CA ILE A 133 -9.62 -5.40 -10.67
C ILE A 133 -8.21 -5.15 -11.21
N ASP A 134 -7.19 -5.72 -10.56
CA ASP A 134 -5.79 -5.64 -10.96
C ASP A 134 -5.55 -6.18 -12.38
N ASP A 135 -6.14 -7.32 -12.71
CA ASP A 135 -5.93 -7.99 -13.99
C ASP A 135 -6.76 -7.43 -15.16
N VAL A 136 -8.00 -6.99 -14.93
CA VAL A 136 -8.95 -6.67 -16.03
C VAL A 136 -9.04 -5.18 -16.34
N MET A 137 -8.52 -4.32 -15.48
CA MET A 137 -8.52 -2.88 -15.72
C MET A 137 -7.34 -2.50 -16.60
N THR A 138 -7.62 -1.67 -17.62
CA THR A 138 -6.66 -1.26 -18.64
C THR A 138 -6.86 0.21 -18.98
N MET A 139 -6.03 0.76 -19.86
CA MET A 139 -6.19 2.14 -20.34
C MET A 139 -7.57 2.38 -20.99
N GLU A 140 -8.19 1.36 -21.59
CA GLU A 140 -9.50 1.51 -22.25
C GLU A 140 -10.63 1.76 -21.25
N ASN A 141 -10.49 1.28 -20.01
CA ASN A 141 -11.54 1.33 -18.99
C ASN A 141 -11.11 2.03 -17.69
N VAL A 142 -9.92 2.66 -17.66
CA VAL A 142 -9.38 3.39 -16.49
C VAL A 142 -10.33 4.46 -15.94
N SER A 143 -11.12 5.09 -16.81
CA SER A 143 -12.13 6.08 -16.40
C SER A 143 -13.21 5.52 -15.46
N HIS A 144 -13.40 4.19 -15.45
CA HIS A 144 -14.28 3.52 -14.50
C HIS A 144 -13.71 3.55 -13.07
N LEU A 145 -12.39 3.41 -12.93
CA LEU A 145 -11.69 3.50 -11.65
C LEU A 145 -11.66 4.96 -11.15
N GLU A 146 -11.45 5.92 -12.05
CA GLU A 146 -11.37 7.35 -11.71
C GLU A 146 -12.63 7.91 -11.02
N VAL A 147 -13.80 7.31 -11.26
CA VAL A 147 -15.06 7.72 -10.63
C VAL A 147 -15.40 6.90 -9.39
N PHE A 148 -14.57 5.93 -9.00
CA PHE A 148 -14.88 4.95 -7.96
C PHE A 148 -15.11 5.59 -6.61
N GLY A 149 -14.13 6.34 -6.07
CA GLY A 149 -14.26 6.95 -4.74
C GLY A 149 -15.35 8.01 -4.68
N GLN A 150 -15.51 8.81 -5.75
CA GLN A 150 -16.62 9.77 -5.85
C GLN A 150 -17.99 9.07 -5.74
N ARG A 151 -18.19 7.99 -6.50
CA ARG A 151 -19.45 7.23 -6.50
C ARG A 151 -19.65 6.46 -5.20
N LEU A 152 -18.56 5.98 -4.58
CA LEU A 152 -18.60 5.30 -3.29
C LEU A 152 -19.13 6.24 -2.19
N ILE A 153 -18.58 7.45 -2.07
CA ILE A 153 -19.01 8.45 -1.07
C ILE A 153 -20.45 8.90 -1.33
N SER A 154 -20.79 9.18 -2.60
CA SER A 154 -22.10 9.68 -2.98
C SER A 154 -23.19 8.61 -3.00
N GLY A 155 -22.85 7.34 -2.73
CA GLY A 155 -23.77 6.22 -2.76
C GLY A 155 -24.33 5.90 -4.15
N GLN A 156 -23.66 6.38 -5.20
CA GLN A 156 -24.05 6.14 -6.59
C GLN A 156 -23.61 4.74 -7.06
N GLN A 157 -24.32 4.21 -8.08
CA GLN A 157 -23.94 2.97 -8.73
C GLN A 157 -22.58 3.12 -9.41
N GLN A 158 -21.71 2.12 -9.30
CA GLN A 158 -20.38 2.15 -9.90
C GLN A 158 -20.41 1.98 -11.41
N ALA A 159 -19.29 2.27 -12.07
CA ALA A 159 -19.21 2.33 -13.53
C ALA A 159 -19.41 0.97 -14.24
N ASN A 160 -19.11 -0.13 -13.56
CA ASN A 160 -19.32 -1.49 -14.07
C ASN A 160 -19.68 -2.46 -12.93
N PRO A 161 -20.19 -3.68 -13.25
CA PRO A 161 -20.60 -4.65 -12.25
C PRO A 161 -19.49 -5.14 -11.30
N LEU A 162 -18.23 -5.16 -11.74
CA LEU A 162 -17.09 -5.55 -10.89
C LEU A 162 -16.87 -4.52 -9.79
N LEU A 163 -16.77 -3.24 -10.16
CA LEU A 163 -16.59 -2.15 -9.21
C LEU A 163 -17.83 -1.97 -8.32
N ASP A 164 -19.03 -2.22 -8.85
CA ASP A 164 -20.26 -2.19 -8.04
C ASP A 164 -20.27 -3.30 -6.98
N GLY A 165 -19.88 -4.52 -7.38
CA GLY A 165 -19.69 -5.63 -6.46
C GLY A 165 -18.66 -5.32 -5.37
N PHE A 166 -17.51 -4.76 -5.76
CA PHE A 166 -16.47 -4.37 -4.81
C PHE A 166 -16.95 -3.28 -3.84
N ALA A 167 -17.59 -2.22 -4.33
CA ALA A 167 -18.15 -1.16 -3.49
C ALA A 167 -19.23 -1.70 -2.52
N ARG A 168 -20.03 -2.68 -2.94
CA ARG A 168 -20.99 -3.36 -2.05
C ARG A 168 -20.28 -4.21 -1.00
N LEU A 169 -19.23 -4.94 -1.36
CA LEU A 169 -18.42 -5.71 -0.42
C LEU A 169 -17.77 -4.81 0.65
N LEU A 170 -17.23 -3.65 0.27
CA LEU A 170 -16.63 -2.70 1.20
C LEU A 170 -17.63 -2.15 2.23
N LYS A 171 -18.91 -2.03 1.88
CA LYS A 171 -19.97 -1.61 2.82
C LYS A 171 -20.23 -2.63 3.93
N GLU A 172 -19.76 -3.86 3.79
CA GLU A 172 -19.91 -4.94 4.76
C GLU A 172 -18.76 -5.00 5.78
N ILE A 173 -17.71 -4.18 5.62
CA ILE A 173 -16.60 -4.12 6.58
C ILE A 173 -17.09 -4.02 8.05
N PRO A 174 -18.08 -3.18 8.41
CA PRO A 174 -18.57 -3.06 9.78
C PRO A 174 -19.15 -4.35 10.40
N ASP A 175 -19.53 -5.32 9.56
CA ASP A 175 -20.02 -6.63 10.01
C ASP A 175 -18.87 -7.54 10.49
N HIS A 176 -17.64 -7.26 10.06
CA HIS A 176 -16.44 -8.06 10.34
C HIS A 176 -15.44 -7.34 11.25
N TRP A 177 -15.24 -6.03 11.04
CA TRP A 177 -14.31 -5.18 11.79
C TRP A 177 -14.96 -3.84 12.09
N ARG A 178 -14.82 -3.35 13.32
CA ARG A 178 -15.50 -2.15 13.79
C ARG A 178 -14.52 -1.03 14.12
N GLY A 179 -15.03 0.20 14.01
CA GLY A 179 -14.27 1.41 14.33
C GLY A 179 -12.99 1.50 13.51
N LEU A 180 -11.92 1.93 14.18
CA LEU A 180 -10.63 2.23 13.57
C LEU A 180 -10.04 1.10 12.70
N GLN A 181 -10.24 -0.17 13.07
CA GLN A 181 -9.77 -1.29 12.26
C GLN A 181 -10.48 -1.34 10.89
N GLY A 182 -11.80 -1.10 10.87
CA GLY A 182 -12.60 -1.03 9.65
C GLY A 182 -12.26 0.18 8.80
N ASP A 183 -11.99 1.33 9.42
CA ASP A 183 -11.61 2.56 8.72
C ASP A 183 -10.28 2.40 7.97
N ILE A 184 -9.30 1.71 8.57
CA ILE A 184 -8.01 1.40 7.91
C ILE A 184 -8.21 0.44 6.74
N ILE A 185 -9.07 -0.58 6.88
CA ILE A 185 -9.39 -1.51 5.78
C ILE A 185 -10.03 -0.75 4.61
N LEU A 186 -10.99 0.13 4.89
CA LEU A 186 -11.66 0.93 3.88
C LEU A 186 -10.68 1.88 3.18
N GLY A 187 -9.85 2.60 3.94
CA GLY A 187 -8.82 3.50 3.40
C GLY A 187 -7.84 2.77 2.49
N SER A 188 -7.31 1.62 2.95
CA SER A 188 -6.40 0.78 2.16
C SER A 188 -7.04 0.25 0.87
N SER A 189 -8.34 -0.05 0.90
CA SER A 189 -9.10 -0.50 -0.29
C SER A 189 -9.32 0.61 -1.32
N ILE A 190 -9.50 1.86 -0.88
CA ILE A 190 -9.59 3.03 -1.77
C ILE A 190 -8.20 3.33 -2.35
N SER A 191 -7.16 3.27 -1.52
CA SER A 191 -5.76 3.42 -1.96
C SER A 191 -5.36 2.38 -3.01
N PHE A 192 -5.88 1.15 -2.92
CA PHE A 192 -5.68 0.11 -3.94
C PHE A 192 -6.20 0.54 -5.31
N VAL A 193 -7.44 1.03 -5.38
CA VAL A 193 -8.04 1.53 -6.63
C VAL A 193 -7.19 2.67 -7.21
N ALA A 194 -6.71 3.57 -6.36
CA ALA A 194 -5.77 4.61 -6.75
C ALA A 194 -4.45 4.05 -7.29
N GLY A 195 -3.93 2.99 -6.69
CA GLY A 195 -2.75 2.24 -7.15
C GLY A 195 -2.93 1.69 -8.57
N CYS A 196 -4.06 1.03 -8.87
CA CYS A 196 -4.36 0.53 -10.21
C CYS A 196 -4.40 1.65 -11.27
N ILE A 197 -4.97 2.82 -10.93
CA ILE A 197 -4.97 3.97 -11.84
C ILE A 197 -3.53 4.45 -12.11
N ILE A 198 -2.68 4.53 -11.08
CA ILE A 198 -1.27 4.93 -11.22
C ILE A 198 -0.55 3.97 -12.16
N GLU A 199 -0.71 2.67 -11.96
CA GLU A 199 -0.07 1.64 -12.78
C GLU A 199 -0.43 1.81 -14.26
N ILE A 200 -1.74 1.87 -14.55
CA ILE A 200 -2.25 2.03 -15.92
C ILE A 200 -1.76 3.35 -16.54
N GLN A 201 -1.85 4.47 -15.82
CA GLN A 201 -1.48 5.79 -16.34
C GLN A 201 0.03 6.02 -16.48
N THR A 202 0.83 5.22 -15.78
CA THR A 202 2.30 5.30 -15.84
C THR A 202 2.93 4.11 -16.57
N GLU A 203 2.12 3.28 -17.23
CA GLU A 203 2.60 2.16 -18.03
C GLU A 203 3.59 2.66 -19.11
N GLY A 204 4.78 2.04 -19.15
CA GLY A 204 5.85 2.41 -20.07
C GLY A 204 6.70 3.62 -19.63
N GLU A 205 6.32 4.34 -18.57
CA GLU A 205 7.14 5.41 -18.00
C GLU A 205 8.27 4.83 -17.14
N GLN A 206 9.47 5.39 -17.31
CA GLN A 206 10.61 5.03 -16.48
C GLN A 206 10.65 5.90 -15.21
N PRO A 207 10.90 5.34 -14.02
CA PRO A 207 11.11 6.13 -12.83
C PRO A 207 12.32 7.05 -12.99
N SER A 208 12.17 8.33 -12.63
CA SER A 208 13.29 9.24 -12.53
C SER A 208 14.30 8.73 -11.50
N VAL A 209 15.59 8.91 -11.76
CA VAL A 209 16.67 8.60 -10.80
C VAL A 209 16.57 9.43 -9.51
N HIS A 210 15.76 10.50 -9.53
CA HIS A 210 15.45 11.32 -8.37
C HIS A 210 14.22 10.81 -7.58
N ALA A 211 13.41 9.90 -8.14
CA ALA A 211 12.17 9.39 -7.57
C ALA A 211 12.40 8.28 -6.52
N ARG A 212 13.32 8.49 -5.57
CA ARG A 212 13.77 7.43 -4.65
C ARG A 212 12.68 6.85 -3.75
N ARG A 213 11.63 7.63 -3.44
CA ARG A 213 10.49 7.20 -2.62
C ARG A 213 9.30 6.70 -3.43
N TYR A 214 9.30 6.91 -4.75
CA TYR A 214 8.18 6.54 -5.61
C TYR A 214 7.86 5.05 -5.61
N PRO A 215 8.84 4.12 -5.72
CA PRO A 215 8.52 2.70 -5.69
C PRO A 215 7.78 2.27 -4.42
N THR A 216 8.22 2.78 -3.26
CA THR A 216 7.59 2.44 -1.97
C THR A 216 6.21 3.09 -1.82
N PHE A 217 6.06 4.35 -2.25
CA PHE A 217 4.77 5.03 -2.26
C PHE A 217 3.74 4.27 -3.11
N TYR A 218 4.11 3.96 -4.37
CA TYR A 218 3.27 3.18 -5.26
C TYR A 218 2.89 1.83 -4.63
N ARG A 219 3.87 1.10 -4.08
CA ARG A 219 3.64 -0.22 -3.48
C ARG A 219 2.73 -0.19 -2.25
N VAL A 220 2.75 0.88 -1.47
CA VAL A 220 1.83 1.06 -0.33
C VAL A 220 0.39 1.23 -0.84
N LEU A 221 0.19 1.97 -1.93
CA LEU A 221 -1.13 2.12 -2.54
C LEU A 221 -1.61 0.81 -3.17
N SER A 222 -0.83 0.20 -4.06
CA SER A 222 -1.26 -0.99 -4.82
C SER A 222 -1.31 -2.28 -4.01
N GLY A 223 -0.60 -2.36 -2.88
CA GLY A 223 -0.42 -3.64 -2.18
C GLY A 223 -1.55 -4.05 -1.24
N VAL A 224 -2.45 -3.14 -0.87
CA VAL A 224 -3.56 -3.39 0.08
C VAL A 224 -3.10 -3.99 1.42
N SER A 225 -1.82 -3.84 1.75
CA SER A 225 -1.18 -4.57 2.86
C SER A 225 -1.66 -4.12 4.22
N GLU A 226 -2.10 -2.87 4.36
CA GLU A 226 -2.73 -2.40 5.59
C GLU A 226 -4.04 -3.11 5.86
N ALA A 227 -4.89 -3.35 4.84
CA ALA A 227 -6.08 -4.17 4.99
C ALA A 227 -5.72 -5.61 5.40
N TYR A 228 -4.77 -6.24 4.70
CA TYR A 228 -4.35 -7.61 5.01
C TYR A 228 -3.72 -7.74 6.41
N SER A 229 -3.00 -6.72 6.89
CA SER A 229 -2.50 -6.61 8.26
C SER A 229 -3.64 -6.50 9.27
N MET A 230 -4.70 -5.75 8.96
CA MET A 230 -5.87 -5.61 9.82
C MET A 230 -6.70 -6.89 9.87
N PHE A 231 -6.80 -7.66 8.77
CA PHE A 231 -7.54 -8.93 8.73
C PHE A 231 -7.00 -9.99 9.70
N ILE A 232 -5.75 -9.87 10.13
CA ILE A 232 -5.13 -10.82 11.08
C ILE A 232 -5.89 -10.84 12.41
N TRP A 233 -6.45 -9.72 12.84
CA TRP A 233 -6.96 -9.55 14.19
C TRP A 233 -8.48 -9.67 14.24
N PRO A 234 -9.05 -10.60 15.03
CA PRO A 234 -10.46 -10.57 15.37
C PRO A 234 -10.83 -9.26 16.08
N PRO A 235 -12.07 -8.75 15.92
CA PRO A 235 -12.50 -7.48 16.54
C PRO A 235 -12.48 -7.51 18.08
N GLU A 236 -12.36 -8.68 18.69
CA GLU A 236 -12.20 -8.86 20.14
C GLU A 236 -10.79 -8.51 20.65
N VAL A 237 -9.78 -8.47 19.77
CA VAL A 237 -8.41 -8.12 20.15
C VAL A 237 -8.32 -6.59 20.28
N PRO A 238 -7.93 -6.05 21.45
CA PRO A 238 -7.80 -4.61 21.63
C PRO A 238 -6.80 -4.01 20.63
N PHE A 239 -7.21 -2.94 19.96
CA PHE A 239 -6.46 -2.32 18.86
C PHE A 239 -5.04 -1.87 19.29
N GLN A 240 -4.90 -1.35 20.50
CA GLN A 240 -3.62 -0.92 21.09
C GLN A 240 -2.63 -2.08 21.30
N ASN A 241 -3.08 -3.34 21.28
CA ASN A 241 -2.21 -4.50 21.47
C ASN A 241 -1.39 -4.82 20.22
N PHE A 242 -1.85 -4.44 19.03
CA PHE A 242 -1.19 -4.79 17.77
C PHE A 242 -0.85 -3.60 16.88
N ILE A 243 -1.42 -2.40 17.10
CA ILE A 243 -1.22 -1.28 16.16
C ILE A 243 0.25 -0.91 15.93
N GLN A 244 1.11 -1.02 16.94
CA GLN A 244 2.55 -0.74 16.76
C GLN A 244 3.26 -1.75 15.85
N SER A 245 2.74 -2.98 15.71
CA SER A 245 3.31 -4.01 14.85
C SER A 245 2.80 -3.95 13.41
N VAL A 246 1.64 -3.33 13.18
CA VAL A 246 1.03 -3.18 11.84
C VAL A 246 1.99 -2.67 10.77
N PRO A 247 2.84 -1.64 11.00
CA PRO A 247 3.74 -1.14 9.96
C PRO A 247 4.78 -2.18 9.52
N GLU A 248 5.27 -2.98 10.46
CA GLU A 248 6.23 -4.06 10.17
C GLU A 248 5.51 -5.23 9.47
N ILE A 249 4.27 -5.54 9.86
CA ILE A 249 3.44 -6.57 9.22
C ILE A 249 3.08 -6.18 7.78
N SER A 250 2.65 -4.94 7.54
CA SER A 250 2.30 -4.47 6.20
C SER A 250 3.51 -4.48 5.25
N MET A 251 4.69 -4.07 5.75
CA MET A 251 5.94 -4.17 5.00
C MET A 251 6.30 -5.64 4.73
N TYR A 252 6.17 -6.51 5.72
CA TYR A 252 6.38 -7.95 5.55
C TYR A 252 5.47 -8.53 4.46
N ILE A 253 4.16 -8.21 4.46
CA ILE A 253 3.19 -8.72 3.48
C ILE A 253 3.58 -8.29 2.05
N ASN A 254 3.76 -6.98 1.82
CA ASN A 254 4.08 -6.46 0.49
C ASN A 254 5.39 -7.04 -0.04
N CYS A 255 6.44 -6.97 0.77
CA CYS A 255 7.78 -7.33 0.33
C CYS A 255 7.97 -8.85 0.24
N MET A 256 7.28 -9.63 1.07
CA MET A 256 7.27 -11.09 0.91
C MET A 256 6.59 -11.47 -0.40
N ASN A 257 5.48 -10.83 -0.75
CA ASN A 257 4.85 -11.03 -2.05
C ASN A 257 5.82 -10.70 -3.19
N ASP A 258 6.49 -9.53 -3.17
CA ASP A 258 7.46 -9.13 -4.20
C ASP A 258 8.65 -10.10 -4.32
N VAL A 259 9.16 -10.62 -3.19
CA VAL A 259 10.27 -11.59 -3.18
C VAL A 259 9.84 -12.94 -3.76
N LEU A 260 8.64 -13.42 -3.39
CA LEU A 260 8.11 -14.71 -3.84
C LEU A 260 7.60 -14.66 -5.29
N SER A 261 7.14 -13.50 -5.75
CA SER A 261 6.63 -13.29 -7.10
C SER A 261 7.75 -13.02 -8.10
N PHE A 262 8.89 -12.45 -7.70
CA PHE A 262 9.97 -12.01 -8.59
C PHE A 262 10.32 -12.99 -9.72
N TYR A 263 10.46 -14.28 -9.43
CA TYR A 263 10.80 -15.26 -10.45
C TYR A 263 9.75 -15.35 -11.56
N LYS A 264 8.44 -15.40 -11.22
CA LYS A 264 7.39 -15.47 -12.25
C LYS A 264 7.33 -14.18 -13.08
N GLU A 265 7.59 -13.04 -12.46
CA GLU A 265 7.50 -11.72 -13.07
C GLU A 265 8.65 -11.52 -14.07
N GLU A 266 9.88 -11.88 -13.69
CA GLU A 266 11.03 -11.87 -14.59
C GLU A 266 10.84 -12.82 -15.76
N MET A 267 10.27 -14.01 -15.53
CA MET A 267 10.01 -14.98 -16.60
C MET A 267 8.94 -14.51 -17.59
N LYS A 268 7.99 -13.68 -17.13
CA LYS A 268 6.98 -13.04 -17.97
C LYS A 268 7.46 -11.73 -18.63
N GLY A 269 8.63 -11.25 -18.25
CA GLY A 269 9.16 -9.96 -18.74
C GLY A 269 8.40 -8.75 -18.18
N GLU A 270 7.76 -8.89 -17.02
CA GLU A 270 7.07 -7.78 -16.35
C GLU A 270 8.09 -6.69 -15.96
N THR A 271 7.82 -5.45 -16.36
CA THR A 271 8.72 -4.30 -16.15
C THR A 271 8.26 -3.37 -15.04
N VAL A 272 6.99 -3.42 -14.66
CA VAL A 272 6.38 -2.57 -13.63
C VAL A 272 6.16 -3.37 -12.35
N ASN A 273 7.23 -3.86 -11.73
CA ASN A 273 7.20 -4.51 -10.41
C ASN A 273 8.10 -3.79 -9.41
N TYR A 274 7.84 -3.99 -8.12
CA TYR A 274 8.51 -3.24 -7.06
C TYR A 274 10.04 -3.38 -7.09
N ILE A 275 10.56 -4.58 -7.36
CA ILE A 275 12.01 -4.83 -7.43
C ILE A 275 12.63 -4.11 -8.63
N THR A 276 11.95 -4.11 -9.78
CA THR A 276 12.40 -3.40 -10.99
C THR A 276 12.41 -1.90 -10.76
N LEU A 277 11.33 -1.33 -10.22
CA LEU A 277 11.24 0.10 -9.89
C LEU A 277 12.31 0.53 -8.86
N GLN A 278 12.61 -0.31 -7.87
CA GLN A 278 13.69 -0.06 -6.91
C GLN A 278 15.09 -0.18 -7.53
N ALA A 279 15.28 -1.12 -8.45
CA ALA A 279 16.55 -1.30 -9.16
C ALA A 279 16.85 -0.08 -10.04
N GLU A 280 15.88 0.36 -10.83
CA GLU A 280 15.99 1.52 -11.73
C GLU A 280 16.21 2.82 -10.97
N SER A 281 15.35 3.13 -10.00
CA SER A 281 15.45 4.37 -9.21
C SER A 281 16.76 4.50 -8.40
N ARG A 282 17.43 3.37 -8.11
CA ARG A 282 18.68 3.33 -7.35
C ARG A 282 19.92 3.05 -8.20
N GLY A 283 19.75 2.73 -9.49
CA GLY A 283 20.84 2.26 -10.35
C GLY A 283 21.53 1.01 -9.81
N LYS A 284 20.77 0.07 -9.24
CA LYS A 284 21.28 -1.17 -8.61
C LYS A 284 20.80 -2.41 -9.37
N PRO A 285 21.58 -3.51 -9.39
CA PRO A 285 21.11 -4.78 -9.97
C PRO A 285 19.87 -5.33 -9.25
N LYS A 286 18.90 -5.87 -9.99
CA LYS A 286 17.66 -6.46 -9.43
C LYS A 286 17.93 -7.53 -8.38
N LEU A 287 18.90 -8.42 -8.61
CA LEU A 287 19.26 -9.47 -7.66
C LEU A 287 19.76 -8.93 -6.31
N LEU A 288 20.47 -7.79 -6.32
CA LEU A 288 20.91 -7.12 -5.09
C LEU A 288 19.72 -6.49 -4.36
N ILE A 289 18.76 -5.93 -5.09
CA ILE A 289 17.51 -5.40 -4.53
C ILE A 289 16.68 -6.54 -3.92
N LEU A 290 16.53 -7.67 -4.62
CA LEU A 290 15.84 -8.86 -4.12
C LEU A 290 16.47 -9.36 -2.80
N GLN A 291 17.80 -9.44 -2.74
CA GLN A 291 18.50 -9.86 -1.52
C GLN A 291 18.28 -8.88 -0.36
N GLN A 292 18.33 -7.57 -0.61
CA GLN A 292 18.04 -6.54 0.39
C GLN A 292 16.59 -6.65 0.88
N LEU A 293 15.65 -6.87 -0.05
CA LEU A 293 14.24 -6.97 0.26
C LEU A 293 13.92 -8.21 1.10
N ALA A 294 14.53 -9.35 0.77
CA ALA A 294 14.40 -10.58 1.55
C ALA A 294 14.93 -10.42 2.98
N GLN A 295 16.04 -9.70 3.17
CA GLN A 295 16.55 -9.36 4.50
C GLN A 295 15.61 -8.40 5.25
N ASP A 296 15.02 -7.44 4.55
CA ASP A 296 14.02 -6.53 5.12
C ASP A 296 12.77 -7.29 5.57
N VAL A 297 12.27 -8.24 4.77
CA VAL A 297 11.13 -9.12 5.12
C VAL A 297 11.41 -9.86 6.43
N ALA A 298 12.57 -10.51 6.55
CA ALA A 298 12.95 -11.23 7.76
C ALA A 298 13.09 -10.30 8.98
N THR A 299 13.64 -9.11 8.78
CA THR A 299 13.78 -8.10 9.84
C THR A 299 12.41 -7.61 10.32
N CYS A 300 11.48 -7.34 9.39
CA CYS A 300 10.14 -6.88 9.73
C CYS A 300 9.34 -7.95 10.45
N HIS A 301 9.42 -9.20 9.99
CA HIS A 301 8.82 -10.35 10.67
C HIS A 301 9.27 -10.45 12.12
N ASN A 302 10.59 -10.48 12.36
CA ASN A 302 11.15 -10.64 13.70
C ASN A 302 10.76 -9.48 14.63
N ARG A 303 10.76 -8.23 14.13
CA ARG A 303 10.31 -7.08 14.93
C ARG A 303 8.83 -7.15 15.28
N ALA A 304 7.99 -7.54 14.33
CA ALA A 304 6.57 -7.73 14.58
C ALA A 304 6.33 -8.77 15.68
N VAL A 305 7.01 -9.92 15.61
CA VAL A 305 6.96 -10.96 16.64
C VAL A 305 7.41 -10.42 18.00
N CYS A 306 8.57 -9.75 18.09
CA CYS A 306 9.04 -9.18 19.35
C CYS A 306 8.05 -8.19 19.97
N MET A 307 7.44 -7.31 19.17
CA MET A 307 6.44 -6.34 19.68
C MET A 307 5.19 -7.03 20.23
N LEU A 308 4.73 -8.08 19.55
CA LEU A 308 3.56 -8.86 19.98
C LEU A 308 3.87 -9.64 21.27
N GLU A 309 5.03 -10.30 21.36
CA GLU A 309 5.48 -11.00 22.57
C GLU A 309 5.66 -10.05 23.77
N GLU A 310 6.24 -8.86 23.54
CA GLU A 310 6.35 -7.82 24.55
C GLU A 310 4.97 -7.40 25.08
N LYS A 311 3.98 -7.25 24.19
CA LYS A 311 2.62 -6.88 24.57
C LYS A 311 1.90 -8.00 25.33
N ASP A 312 2.04 -9.25 24.90
CA ASP A 312 1.49 -10.41 25.62
C ASP A 312 2.09 -10.54 27.04
N SER A 313 3.39 -10.26 27.20
CA SER A 313 4.04 -10.31 28.52
C SER A 313 3.54 -9.24 29.51
N LYS A 314 2.96 -8.15 29.01
CA LYS A 314 2.51 -6.98 29.78
C LYS A 314 1.01 -6.94 30.02
N THR A 315 0.24 -7.81 29.36
CA THR A 315 -1.23 -7.75 29.39
C THR A 315 -1.84 -8.88 30.23
N ASN A 316 -2.57 -8.52 31.30
CA ASN A 316 -3.54 -9.40 31.95
C ASN A 316 -4.90 -9.14 31.31
N TYR A 317 -5.37 -10.03 30.44
CA TYR A 317 -6.65 -9.86 29.73
C TYR A 317 -7.84 -9.77 30.70
N PRO A 318 -8.57 -8.64 30.77
CA PRO A 318 -9.89 -8.61 31.39
C PRO A 318 -10.94 -9.09 30.38
N ALA A 319 -11.93 -9.83 30.87
CA ALA A 319 -13.09 -10.23 30.08
C ALA A 319 -13.99 -9.01 29.80
N SER A 320 -14.16 -8.70 28.52
CA SER A 320 -15.12 -7.78 27.91
C SER A 320 -14.83 -6.26 27.98
N ILE A 321 -14.90 -5.62 26.80
CA ILE A 321 -14.95 -4.17 26.62
C ILE A 321 -16.30 -3.84 25.97
N PRO A 322 -17.04 -2.80 26.42
CA PRO A 322 -18.34 -2.44 25.85
C PRO A 322 -18.22 -1.87 24.44
N THR A 323 -19.14 -2.24 23.56
CA THR A 323 -19.26 -1.71 22.20
C THR A 323 -20.12 -0.45 22.19
N ALA A 324 -19.53 0.69 21.79
CA ALA A 324 -20.29 1.89 21.44
C ALA A 324 -20.48 1.94 19.91
N ARG A 325 -21.74 2.08 19.47
CA ARG A 325 -22.11 2.36 18.08
C ARG A 325 -22.08 3.88 17.86
N ALA A 326 -21.29 4.35 16.91
CA ALA A 326 -21.46 5.66 16.33
C ALA A 326 -21.91 5.48 14.87
N SER A 327 -23.01 6.12 14.51
CA SER A 327 -23.49 6.27 13.14
C SER A 327 -23.08 7.66 12.64
N TYR A 328 -22.43 7.73 11.48
CA TYR A 328 -22.21 8.97 10.76
C TYR A 328 -22.94 8.94 9.42
N HIS A 329 -23.59 10.05 9.08
CA HIS A 329 -24.20 10.30 7.78
C HIS A 329 -23.86 11.73 7.30
N ASP A 330 -23.68 11.80 5.98
CA ASP A 330 -23.84 12.89 5.02
C ASP A 330 -22.65 13.81 4.61
N SER A 331 -22.13 13.44 3.44
CA SER A 331 -21.77 14.19 2.22
C SER A 331 -20.84 15.42 2.27
N PHE A 332 -19.73 15.31 1.54
CA PHE A 332 -19.05 16.42 0.89
C PHE A 332 -18.94 16.11 -0.62
N THR A 333 -19.55 16.95 -1.47
CA THR A 333 -19.37 16.88 -2.93
C THR A 333 -18.23 17.79 -3.35
N SER A 334 -17.27 17.25 -4.10
CA SER A 334 -16.21 18.01 -4.78
C SER A 334 -16.44 17.93 -6.28
N ASP A 335 -16.91 19.04 -6.89
CA ASP A 335 -16.90 19.22 -8.34
C ASP A 335 -15.51 19.67 -8.87
N HIS A 336 -14.53 19.89 -7.97
CA HIS A 336 -13.23 20.48 -8.31
C HIS A 336 -12.09 19.45 -8.43
N TRP A 337 -12.16 18.35 -7.68
CA TRP A 337 -11.19 17.24 -7.71
C TRP A 337 -11.94 15.95 -8.05
N ARG A 338 -11.85 15.51 -9.32
CA ARG A 338 -12.40 14.24 -9.84
C ARG A 338 -11.24 13.31 -10.18
N GLY A 339 -11.48 12.00 -10.24
CA GLY A 339 -10.41 11.05 -10.57
C GLY A 339 -9.51 10.69 -9.41
N LEU A 340 -8.34 10.16 -9.75
CA LEU A 340 -7.31 9.69 -8.82
C LEU A 340 -6.92 10.69 -7.72
N GLN A 341 -6.84 11.99 -8.04
CA GLN A 341 -6.55 13.01 -7.03
C GLN A 341 -7.60 13.01 -5.90
N GLY A 342 -8.88 12.89 -6.27
CA GLY A 342 -9.99 12.80 -5.32
C GLY A 342 -9.91 11.56 -4.44
N ASP A 343 -9.55 10.41 -5.02
CA ASP A 343 -9.41 9.14 -4.28
C ASP A 343 -8.26 9.19 -3.26
N ILE A 344 -7.12 9.77 -3.64
CA ILE A 344 -5.97 9.97 -2.73
C ILE A 344 -6.35 10.96 -1.61
N ILE A 345 -7.05 12.06 -1.93
CA ILE A 345 -7.53 13.02 -0.92
C ILE A 345 -8.51 12.35 0.05
N LEU A 346 -9.43 11.53 -0.46
CA LEU A 346 -10.40 10.79 0.34
C LEU A 346 -9.69 9.83 1.30
N SER A 347 -8.81 8.97 0.77
CA SER A 347 -8.06 8.00 1.57
C SER A 347 -7.22 8.72 2.64
N SER A 348 -6.49 9.77 2.27
CA SER A 348 -5.69 10.59 3.18
C SER A 348 -6.54 11.25 4.28
N SER A 349 -7.78 11.63 3.99
CA SER A 349 -8.72 12.20 4.97
C SER A 349 -9.23 11.14 5.95
N ILE A 350 -9.57 9.94 5.47
CA ILE A 350 -9.93 8.79 6.31
C ILE A 350 -8.74 8.43 7.22
N ASN A 351 -7.54 8.37 6.65
CA ASN A 351 -6.30 8.10 7.38
C ASN A 351 -6.04 9.14 8.49
N TYR A 352 -6.31 10.42 8.24
CA TYR A 352 -6.19 11.46 9.25
C TYR A 352 -7.15 11.24 10.42
N MET A 353 -8.42 10.94 10.16
CA MET A 353 -9.40 10.60 11.21
C MET A 353 -8.95 9.36 11.99
N SER A 354 -8.47 8.33 11.28
CA SER A 354 -7.89 7.14 11.88
C SER A 354 -6.72 7.47 12.80
N ALA A 355 -5.81 8.35 12.39
CA ALA A 355 -4.69 8.78 13.21
C ALA A 355 -5.11 9.50 14.50
N CYS A 356 -6.10 10.39 14.42
CA CYS A 356 -6.66 11.02 15.62
C CYS A 356 -7.23 9.97 16.60
N MET A 357 -7.86 8.91 16.08
CA MET A 357 -8.34 7.81 16.92
C MET A 357 -7.18 6.96 17.47
N ILE A 358 -6.12 6.73 16.70
CA ILE A 358 -4.89 6.07 17.20
C ILE A 358 -4.32 6.86 18.38
N GLU A 359 -4.20 8.18 18.25
CA GLU A 359 -3.67 9.06 19.31
C GLU A 359 -4.47 8.90 20.61
N ILE A 360 -5.81 8.94 20.51
CA ILE A 360 -6.70 8.78 21.66
C ILE A 360 -6.62 7.36 22.26
N GLN A 361 -6.63 6.32 21.42
CA GLN A 361 -6.64 4.93 21.90
C GLN A 361 -5.29 4.45 22.44
N THR A 362 -4.20 5.14 22.07
CA THR A 362 -2.84 4.85 22.53
C THR A 362 -2.32 5.91 23.50
N GLU A 363 -3.19 6.73 24.08
CA GLU A 363 -2.79 7.76 25.06
C GLU A 363 -2.04 7.11 26.23
N GLY A 364 -0.83 7.63 26.53
CA GLY A 364 0.03 7.11 27.59
C GLY A 364 0.85 5.87 27.22
N GLU A 365 0.62 5.28 26.04
CA GLU A 365 1.46 4.20 25.52
C GLU A 365 2.79 4.74 25.00
N GLN A 366 3.87 4.02 25.31
CA GLN A 366 5.19 4.31 24.77
C GLN A 366 5.46 3.39 23.57
N PRO A 367 6.07 3.89 22.47
CA PRO A 367 6.50 3.03 21.38
C PRO A 367 7.46 1.95 21.88
N SER A 368 7.27 0.69 21.46
CA SER A 368 8.27 -0.35 21.65
C SER A 368 9.58 0.05 20.97
N VAL A 369 10.72 -0.33 21.56
CA VAL A 369 12.05 -0.15 20.95
C VAL A 369 12.20 -0.90 19.61
N HIS A 370 11.30 -1.85 19.35
CA HIS A 370 11.22 -2.58 18.09
C HIS A 370 10.31 -1.89 17.06
N ALA A 371 9.50 -0.92 17.45
CA ALA A 371 8.52 -0.21 16.62
C ALA A 371 9.14 0.90 15.74
N ARG A 372 10.26 0.61 15.06
CA ARG A 372 11.04 1.63 14.35
C ARG A 372 10.30 2.31 13.20
N ARG A 373 9.33 1.65 12.57
CA ARG A 373 8.48 2.24 11.51
C ARG A 373 7.20 2.89 12.02
N TYR A 374 6.83 2.66 13.27
CA TYR A 374 5.59 3.19 13.84
C TYR A 374 5.50 4.73 13.81
N PRO A 375 6.55 5.49 14.17
CA PRO A 375 6.47 6.95 14.06
C PRO A 375 6.20 7.42 12.64
N THR A 376 6.83 6.80 11.63
CA THR A 376 6.61 7.17 10.22
C THR A 376 5.22 6.77 9.74
N PHE A 377 4.75 5.58 10.08
CA PHE A 377 3.38 5.14 9.78
C PHE A 377 2.33 6.09 10.38
N TYR A 378 2.43 6.35 11.69
CA TYR A 378 1.54 7.30 12.37
C TYR A 378 1.59 8.68 11.72
N ARG A 379 2.79 9.13 11.29
CA ARG A 379 2.96 10.44 10.66
C ARG A 379 2.37 10.54 9.26
N VAL A 380 2.40 9.45 8.49
CA VAL A 380 1.74 9.37 7.18
C VAL A 380 0.22 9.50 7.36
N LEU A 381 -0.34 8.79 8.35
CA LEU A 381 -1.77 8.88 8.65
C LEU A 381 -2.17 10.27 9.18
N SER A 382 -1.46 10.79 10.18
CA SER A 382 -1.79 12.08 10.85
C SER A 382 -1.41 13.32 10.02
N GLY A 383 -0.68 13.15 8.93
CA GLY A 383 -0.07 14.28 8.22
C GLY A 383 -0.89 14.95 7.16
N ILE A 384 -1.90 14.27 6.63
CA ILE A 384 -2.71 14.68 5.48
C ILE A 384 -1.88 15.21 4.28
N CYS A 385 -0.61 14.80 4.19
CA CYS A 385 0.37 15.34 3.26
C CYS A 385 0.11 14.95 1.82
N GLU A 386 -0.49 13.78 1.60
CA GLU A 386 -0.89 13.32 0.28
C GLU A 386 -1.98 14.24 -0.27
N SER A 387 -2.96 14.63 0.55
CA SER A 387 -3.96 15.63 0.17
C SER A 387 -3.31 16.98 -0.16
N TYR A 388 -2.46 17.51 0.73
CA TYR A 388 -1.75 18.76 0.46
C TYR A 388 -0.89 18.69 -0.80
N SER A 389 -0.28 17.53 -1.09
CA SER A 389 0.46 17.31 -2.32
C SER A 389 -0.46 17.32 -3.53
N MET A 390 -1.65 16.72 -3.46
CA MET A 390 -2.62 16.72 -4.57
C MET A 390 -3.22 18.10 -4.84
N PHE A 391 -3.37 18.96 -3.82
CA PHE A 391 -3.87 20.33 -3.97
C PHE A 391 -2.95 21.27 -4.75
N ILE A 392 -1.69 20.87 -5.00
CA ILE A 392 -0.69 21.71 -5.68
C ILE A 392 -1.02 21.86 -7.16
N TRP A 393 -1.61 20.84 -7.77
CA TRP A 393 -1.66 20.70 -9.21
C TRP A 393 -3.01 21.16 -9.75
N PRO A 394 -3.05 22.17 -10.64
CA PRO A 394 -4.23 22.42 -11.44
C PRO A 394 -4.65 21.16 -12.23
N PRO A 395 -5.94 20.92 -12.48
CA PRO A 395 -6.43 19.77 -13.25
C PRO A 395 -5.82 19.65 -14.65
N GLU A 396 -5.31 20.75 -15.21
CA GLU A 396 -4.70 20.81 -16.53
C GLU A 396 -3.24 20.36 -16.57
N VAL A 397 -2.57 20.20 -15.42
CA VAL A 397 -1.21 19.64 -15.37
C VAL A 397 -1.32 18.12 -15.53
N PRO A 398 -0.69 17.51 -16.56
CA PRO A 398 -0.79 16.07 -16.78
C PRO A 398 -0.30 15.27 -15.58
N PHE A 399 -1.05 14.23 -15.20
CA PHE A 399 -0.78 13.41 -14.02
C PHE A 399 0.64 12.82 -14.02
N GLN A 400 1.07 12.26 -15.15
CA GLN A 400 2.38 11.65 -15.34
C GLN A 400 3.55 12.64 -15.17
N ASN A 401 3.28 13.95 -15.15
CA ASN A 401 4.31 14.97 -14.98
C ASN A 401 4.67 15.23 -13.53
N PHE A 402 3.77 14.92 -12.58
CA PHE A 402 4.01 15.22 -11.17
C PHE A 402 3.99 13.99 -10.27
N ILE A 403 3.35 12.88 -10.65
CA ILE A 403 3.11 11.74 -9.74
C ILE A 403 4.39 11.19 -9.08
N GLN A 404 5.48 11.05 -9.85
CA GLN A 404 6.76 10.56 -9.30
C GLN A 404 7.37 11.50 -8.25
N SER A 405 7.00 12.78 -8.25
CA SER A 405 7.46 13.80 -7.30
C SER A 405 6.63 13.88 -6.02
N VAL A 406 5.37 13.41 -6.05
CA VAL A 406 4.43 13.43 -4.92
C VAL A 406 5.03 12.86 -3.63
N PRO A 407 5.79 11.74 -3.63
CA PRO A 407 6.34 11.19 -2.39
C PRO A 407 7.42 12.06 -1.76
N GLU A 408 8.26 12.71 -2.57
CA GLU A 408 9.27 13.67 -2.09
C GLU A 408 8.59 14.95 -1.58
N ILE A 409 7.53 15.41 -2.25
CA ILE A 409 6.73 16.57 -1.84
C ILE A 409 5.97 16.29 -0.53
N SER A 410 5.37 15.11 -0.39
CA SER A 410 4.69 14.68 0.83
C SER A 410 5.64 14.65 2.02
N MET A 411 6.86 14.11 1.82
CA MET A 411 7.90 14.13 2.84
C MET A 411 8.35 15.55 3.19
N PHE A 412 8.50 16.42 2.18
CA PHE A 412 8.78 17.84 2.40
C PHE A 412 7.70 18.50 3.25
N ILE A 413 6.41 18.33 2.92
CA ILE A 413 5.28 18.94 3.64
C ILE A 413 5.26 18.48 5.10
N ASN A 414 5.41 17.18 5.33
CA ASN A 414 5.37 16.61 6.67
C ASN A 414 6.54 17.08 7.52
N CYS A 415 7.76 16.82 7.05
CA CYS A 415 8.94 17.09 7.86
C CYS A 415 9.23 18.59 7.99
N MET A 416 8.83 19.42 7.02
CA MET A 416 8.87 20.87 7.19
C MET A 416 7.95 21.31 8.32
N ASN A 417 6.75 20.74 8.42
CA ASN A 417 5.84 21.03 9.53
C ASN A 417 6.49 20.65 10.87
N ASP A 418 7.05 19.45 10.96
CA ASP A 418 7.68 18.93 12.19
C ASP A 418 8.92 19.76 12.59
N VAL A 419 9.75 20.16 11.63
CA VAL A 419 10.94 21.00 11.88
C VAL A 419 10.52 22.37 12.40
N LEU A 420 9.51 22.98 11.78
CA LEU A 420 9.03 24.30 12.17
C LEU A 420 8.26 24.25 13.51
N SER A 421 7.49 23.21 13.78
CA SER A 421 6.68 23.09 15.00
C SER A 421 7.48 22.69 16.23
N PHE A 422 8.62 21.99 16.05
CA PHE A 422 9.39 21.38 17.13
C PHE A 422 9.63 22.30 18.34
N TYR A 423 10.03 23.55 18.11
CA TYR A 423 10.28 24.49 19.21
C TYR A 423 9.03 24.73 20.09
N LYS A 424 7.88 24.94 19.44
CA LYS A 424 6.60 25.11 20.14
C LYS A 424 6.23 23.82 20.89
N GLU A 425 6.42 22.67 20.27
CA GLU A 425 6.08 21.37 20.85
C GLU A 425 6.91 21.08 22.11
N GLU A 426 8.23 21.33 22.06
CA GLU A 426 9.13 21.14 23.19
C GLU A 426 8.78 22.04 24.38
N ILE A 427 8.47 23.33 24.16
CA ILE A 427 8.10 24.24 25.26
C ILE A 427 6.78 23.85 25.90
N ARG A 428 5.87 23.24 25.13
CA ARG A 428 4.58 22.74 25.64
C ARG A 428 4.68 21.38 26.31
N GLY A 429 5.84 20.72 26.23
CA GLY A 429 6.01 19.35 26.69
C GLY A 429 5.14 18.36 25.91
N GLU A 430 4.83 18.64 24.65
CA GLU A 430 4.09 17.71 23.79
C GLU A 430 4.97 16.46 23.60
N THR A 431 4.46 15.28 23.98
CA THR A 431 5.21 14.00 23.90
C THR A 431 4.83 13.16 22.67
N VAL A 432 3.63 13.38 22.12
CA VAL A 432 3.13 12.68 20.93
C VAL A 432 3.37 13.56 19.70
N ASN A 433 4.64 13.78 19.37
CA ASN A 433 5.05 14.43 18.12
C ASN A 433 6.10 13.59 17.38
N TYR A 434 6.26 13.83 16.09
CA TYR A 434 7.08 12.99 15.24
C TYR A 434 8.55 12.91 15.69
N VAL A 435 9.14 14.04 16.07
CA VAL A 435 10.53 14.10 16.52
C VAL A 435 10.74 13.30 17.80
N THR A 436 9.80 13.43 18.74
CA THR A 436 9.83 12.71 20.03
C THR A 436 9.66 11.22 19.83
N LEU A 437 8.64 10.80 19.08
CA LEU A 437 8.39 9.39 18.79
C LEU A 437 9.56 8.75 18.03
N GLN A 438 10.17 9.47 17.08
CA GLN A 438 11.37 8.99 16.38
C GLN A 438 12.57 8.86 17.33
N ALA A 439 12.82 9.87 18.17
CA ALA A 439 13.90 9.85 19.15
C ALA A 439 13.78 8.66 20.11
N GLU A 440 12.57 8.44 20.64
CA GLU A 440 12.27 7.31 21.55
C GLU A 440 12.44 5.96 20.86
N SER A 441 11.87 5.77 19.67
CA SER A 441 11.96 4.50 18.93
C SER A 441 13.38 4.13 18.50
N ARG A 442 14.28 5.12 18.38
CA ARG A 442 15.68 4.93 17.97
C ARG A 442 16.67 4.96 19.13
N GLY A 443 16.24 5.45 20.30
CA GLY A 443 17.14 5.76 21.41
C GLY A 443 18.14 6.86 21.08
N GLU A 444 17.74 7.81 20.23
CA GLU A 444 18.58 8.92 19.76
C GLU A 444 18.14 10.26 20.37
N PRO A 445 19.05 11.25 20.56
CA PRO A 445 18.66 12.57 21.03
C PRO A 445 17.72 13.29 20.05
N LYS A 446 16.66 13.95 20.55
CA LYS A 446 15.69 14.71 19.72
C LYS A 446 16.36 15.70 18.76
N LEU A 447 17.42 16.37 19.20
CA LEU A 447 18.17 17.32 18.36
C LEU A 447 18.83 16.65 17.16
N SER A 448 19.32 15.42 17.30
CA SER A 448 19.88 14.63 16.20
C SER A 448 18.80 14.31 15.17
N ILE A 449 17.62 13.90 15.64
CA ILE A 449 16.45 13.64 14.79
C ILE A 449 16.02 14.91 14.05
N LEU A 450 15.93 16.05 14.75
CA LEU A 450 15.58 17.34 14.14
C LEU A 450 16.56 17.74 13.04
N GLN A 451 17.87 17.60 13.28
CA GLN A 451 18.92 17.89 12.29
C GLN A 451 18.79 17.00 11.06
N GLN A 452 18.56 15.70 11.24
CA GLN A 452 18.33 14.77 10.14
C GLN A 452 17.08 15.17 9.34
N LEU A 453 16.00 15.55 10.02
CA LEU A 453 14.76 15.97 9.35
C LEU A 453 14.93 17.24 8.53
N ALA A 454 15.65 18.24 9.05
CA ALA A 454 15.97 19.45 8.29
C ALA A 454 16.76 19.13 7.01
N GLN A 455 17.72 18.20 7.10
CA GLN A 455 18.47 17.74 5.92
C GLN A 455 17.58 16.96 4.94
N ASP A 456 16.68 16.12 5.46
CA ASP A 456 15.73 15.36 4.64
C ASP A 456 14.77 16.31 3.91
N VAL A 457 14.26 17.35 4.55
CA VAL A 457 13.40 18.38 3.95
C VAL A 457 14.09 19.03 2.76
N ALA A 458 15.32 19.51 2.93
CA ALA A 458 16.08 20.12 1.84
C ALA A 458 16.35 19.13 0.70
N THR A 459 16.70 17.89 1.04
CA THR A 459 16.97 16.82 0.06
C THR A 459 15.72 16.49 -0.76
N CYS A 460 14.56 16.36 -0.11
CA CYS A 460 13.30 16.03 -0.76
C CYS A 460 12.83 17.17 -1.67
N HIS A 461 12.93 18.41 -1.19
CA HIS A 461 12.63 19.59 -1.99
C HIS A 461 13.46 19.61 -3.29
N ASN A 462 14.78 19.45 -3.18
CA ASN A 462 15.67 19.48 -4.34
C ASN A 462 15.35 18.37 -5.34
N ARG A 463 15.08 17.14 -4.87
CA ARG A 463 14.70 16.02 -5.76
C ARG A 463 13.37 16.28 -6.46
N ALA A 464 12.38 16.79 -5.74
CA ALA A 464 11.09 17.17 -6.31
C ALA A 464 11.28 18.21 -7.43
N VAL A 465 12.07 19.27 -7.18
CA VAL A 465 12.39 20.28 -8.20
C VAL A 465 13.07 19.66 -9.42
N CYS A 466 14.07 18.77 -9.23
CA CYS A 466 14.75 18.12 -10.35
C CYS A 466 13.79 17.28 -11.21
N MET A 467 12.91 16.48 -10.60
CA MET A 467 11.93 15.66 -11.34
C MET A 467 10.96 16.53 -12.15
N LEU A 468 10.44 17.59 -11.51
CA LEU A 468 9.49 18.50 -12.15
C LEU A 468 10.16 19.32 -13.27
N GLU A 469 11.40 19.75 -13.08
CA GLU A 469 12.17 20.44 -14.12
C GLU A 469 12.42 19.54 -15.34
N GLU A 470 12.77 18.27 -15.10
CA GLU A 470 12.96 17.30 -16.17
C GLU A 470 11.66 17.10 -16.97
N LYS A 471 10.52 16.92 -16.29
CA LYS A 471 9.21 16.74 -16.94
C LYS A 471 8.73 18.01 -17.64
N ASP A 472 8.95 19.18 -17.04
CA ASP A 472 8.60 20.47 -17.64
C ASP A 472 9.40 20.74 -18.92
N SER A 473 10.68 20.34 -18.96
CA SER A 473 11.52 20.49 -20.17
C SER A 473 11.01 19.70 -21.38
N LYS A 474 10.21 18.64 -21.13
CA LYS A 474 9.65 17.73 -22.13
C LYS A 474 8.16 18.01 -22.41
N THR A 475 7.55 18.96 -21.69
CA THR A 475 6.11 19.23 -21.77
C THR A 475 5.86 20.65 -22.25
N SER A 476 4.98 20.81 -23.24
CA SER A 476 4.48 22.12 -23.65
C SER A 476 3.22 22.46 -22.85
N TYR A 477 3.30 23.50 -22.00
CA TYR A 477 2.14 24.03 -21.27
C TYR A 477 1.56 25.26 -21.98
N PRO A 478 0.23 25.45 -21.98
CA PRO A 478 -0.37 26.72 -22.36
C PRO A 478 0.15 27.86 -21.47
N SER A 479 0.35 29.04 -22.04
CA SER A 479 0.88 30.21 -21.31
C SER A 479 0.02 30.69 -20.14
N SER A 480 -1.25 30.27 -20.10
CA SER A 480 -2.21 30.57 -19.02
C SER A 480 -2.12 29.62 -17.82
N ILE A 481 -1.30 28.58 -17.89
CA ILE A 481 -1.22 27.51 -16.89
C ILE A 481 0.19 27.46 -16.32
N PRO A 482 0.36 27.46 -14.99
CA PRO A 482 1.69 27.29 -14.42
C PRO A 482 2.25 25.90 -14.78
N THR A 483 3.56 25.81 -14.99
CA THR A 483 4.20 24.50 -15.17
C THR A 483 4.11 23.69 -13.88
N ALA A 484 4.40 22.39 -13.94
CA ALA A 484 4.37 21.55 -12.74
C ALA A 484 5.39 22.06 -11.70
N ARG A 485 6.62 22.41 -12.13
CA ARG A 485 7.62 23.03 -11.25
C ARG A 485 7.15 24.36 -10.69
N GLY A 486 6.56 25.22 -11.53
CA GLY A 486 6.06 26.53 -11.11
C GLY A 486 4.98 26.42 -10.03
N SER A 487 4.05 25.47 -10.18
CA SER A 487 3.00 25.16 -9.21
C SER A 487 3.59 24.73 -7.86
N TYR A 488 4.53 23.78 -7.88
CA TYR A 488 5.21 23.33 -6.65
C TYR A 488 6.03 24.44 -5.98
N GLN A 489 6.79 25.23 -6.73
CA GLN A 489 7.60 26.32 -6.17
C GLN A 489 6.73 27.39 -5.50
N GLY A 490 5.62 27.77 -6.15
CA GLY A 490 4.64 28.68 -5.56
C GLY A 490 4.06 28.14 -4.25
N PHE A 491 3.65 26.87 -4.25
CA PHE A 491 3.18 26.18 -3.04
C PHE A 491 4.25 26.15 -1.94
N ALA A 492 5.49 25.75 -2.24
CA ALA A 492 6.56 25.60 -1.25
C ALA A 492 6.88 26.93 -0.55
N VAL A 493 6.96 28.04 -1.30
CA VAL A 493 7.14 29.38 -0.74
C VAL A 493 5.95 29.75 0.15
N GLY A 494 4.73 29.58 -0.34
CA GLY A 494 3.51 29.89 0.43
C GLY A 494 3.38 29.07 1.71
N TYR A 495 3.70 27.77 1.66
CA TYR A 495 3.64 26.85 2.79
C TYR A 495 4.64 27.22 3.88
N VAL A 496 5.88 27.59 3.51
CA VAL A 496 6.86 28.09 4.48
C VAL A 496 6.42 29.43 5.07
N SER A 497 5.95 30.37 4.25
CA SER A 497 5.45 31.67 4.72
C SER A 497 4.26 31.52 5.68
N PHE A 498 3.35 30.58 5.41
CA PHE A 498 2.24 30.24 6.33
C PHE A 498 2.76 29.94 7.73
N HIS A 499 3.72 29.02 7.85
CA HIS A 499 4.26 28.61 9.15
C HIS A 499 5.19 29.65 9.79
N ALA A 500 6.06 30.29 9.01
CA ALA A 500 7.08 31.21 9.51
C ALA A 500 6.53 32.60 9.83
N SER A 501 5.65 33.14 9.00
CA SER A 501 5.25 34.56 9.05
C SER A 501 3.83 34.78 9.57
N TYR A 502 2.89 33.89 9.23
CA TYR A 502 1.47 34.12 9.51
C TYR A 502 0.98 33.39 10.76
N VAL A 503 1.49 32.20 11.06
CA VAL A 503 1.04 31.40 12.19
C VAL A 503 1.95 31.58 13.39
N LYS A 504 1.64 32.61 14.21
CA LYS A 504 2.33 32.89 15.50
C LYS A 504 2.38 31.70 16.45
N ARG A 505 1.49 30.70 16.28
CA ARG A 505 1.45 29.48 17.09
C ARG A 505 2.77 28.69 17.08
N TYR A 506 3.58 28.83 16.02
CA TYR A 506 4.87 28.13 15.88
C TYR A 506 6.01 28.79 16.68
N ARG A 507 5.83 30.04 17.15
CA ARG A 507 6.80 30.77 18.00
C ARG A 507 8.20 30.93 17.41
N LEU A 508 8.35 30.80 16.09
CA LEU A 508 9.66 30.90 15.41
C LEU A 508 10.31 32.28 15.57
N ASN A 509 9.50 33.33 15.75
CA ASN A 509 9.97 34.69 16.06
C ASN A 509 10.77 34.79 17.37
N GLU A 510 10.68 33.80 18.26
CA GLU A 510 11.43 33.75 19.52
C GLU A 510 12.84 33.18 19.34
N LEU A 511 13.12 32.54 18.21
CA LEU A 511 14.43 31.95 17.89
C LEU A 511 15.44 32.97 17.32
N GLY A 512 15.08 34.26 17.27
CA GLY A 512 15.93 35.36 16.81
C GLY A 512 15.46 36.00 15.50
N SER A 513 16.03 37.14 15.15
CA SER A 513 15.74 37.87 13.91
C SER A 513 16.40 37.19 12.71
N GLY A 514 15.61 36.83 11.68
CA GLY A 514 16.14 36.26 10.43
C GLY A 514 15.32 35.14 9.80
N TRP A 515 14.14 34.82 10.34
CA TRP A 515 13.16 33.91 9.74
C TRP A 515 12.32 34.57 8.66
#